data_AF-A0A0E0BY55-F1
#
_entry.id   AF-A0A0E0BY55-F1
#
_cell.length_a   1.000
_cell.length_b   1.000
_cell.length_c   1.000
_cell.angle_alpha   90.00
_cell.angle_beta   90.00
_cell.angle_gamma   90.00
#
_symmetry.space_group_name_H-M   'P 1'
#
loop_
_entity.id
_entity.type
_entity.pdbx_description
1 polymer ?
#
loop_
_entity_poly.entity_id
_entity_poly.type
_entity_poly.pdbx_seq_one_letter_code
_entity_poly.pdbx_strand_id
1 'polypeptide(L)'
;MAVADMEYAAEKKAKKKAYKELKEIARIEGKRPPPNPYPSAIKEIQAEEKKYVRERFHNPKILEIVKKMKEDKELFFKDREASRAGQ
;
A
#
# COMPACT_ATOMS: atom_id res chain seq x y z
N MET A 1 23.55 -0.53 -22.28
CA MET A 1 22.65 -0.57 -21.10
C MET A 1 22.92 0.58 -20.13
N ALA A 2 24.15 0.78 -19.63
CA ALA A 2 24.45 1.80 -18.61
C ALA A 2 24.10 3.27 -18.99
N VAL A 3 24.23 3.67 -20.26
CA VAL A 3 23.87 5.04 -20.70
C VAL A 3 22.36 5.26 -20.62
N ALA A 4 21.55 4.26 -21.02
CA ALA A 4 20.10 4.32 -20.95
C ALA A 4 19.60 4.42 -19.49
N ASP A 5 20.25 3.70 -18.56
CA ASP A 5 19.91 3.78 -17.14
C ASP A 5 20.22 5.17 -16.55
N MET A 6 21.32 5.79 -16.98
CA MET A 6 21.71 7.15 -16.57
C MET A 6 20.75 8.22 -17.11
N GLU A 7 20.36 8.12 -18.38
CA GLU A 7 19.37 9.01 -19.01
C GLU A 7 18.01 8.92 -18.30
N TYR A 8 17.52 7.70 -18.07
CA TYR A 8 16.29 7.48 -17.31
C TYR A 8 16.36 8.06 -15.89
N ALA A 9 17.49 7.88 -15.20
CA ALA A 9 17.69 8.44 -13.87
C ALA A 9 17.68 9.99 -13.88
N ALA A 10 18.30 10.60 -14.89
CA ALA A 10 18.31 12.05 -15.07
C ALA A 10 16.91 12.60 -15.33
N GLU A 11 16.16 12.00 -16.27
CA GLU A 11 14.77 12.38 -16.56
C GLU A 11 13.86 12.24 -15.35
N LYS A 12 13.95 11.11 -14.64
CA LYS A 12 13.16 10.86 -13.44
C LYS A 12 13.43 11.88 -12.35
N LYS A 13 14.70 12.28 -12.17
CA LYS A 13 15.08 13.34 -11.23
C LYS A 13 14.52 14.69 -11.65
N ALA A 14 14.62 15.06 -12.93
CA ALA A 14 14.09 16.32 -13.45
C ALA A 14 12.57 16.42 -13.29
N LYS A 15 11.82 15.39 -13.71
CA LYS A 15 10.36 15.33 -13.59
C LYS A 15 9.89 15.34 -12.13
N LYS A 16 10.63 14.72 -11.20
CA LYS A 16 10.34 14.80 -9.75
C LYS A 16 10.52 16.21 -9.19
N LYS A 17 11.54 16.97 -9.65
CA LYS A 17 11.74 18.37 -9.24
C LYS A 17 10.59 19.25 -9.76
N ALA A 18 10.27 19.15 -11.05
CA ALA A 18 9.14 19.87 -11.63
C ALA A 18 7.81 19.57 -10.92
N TYR A 19 7.57 18.29 -10.57
CA TYR A 19 6.40 17.91 -9.78
C TYR A 19 6.35 18.56 -8.38
N LYS A 20 7.50 18.72 -7.72
CA LYS A 20 7.59 19.38 -6.42
C LYS A 20 7.19 20.86 -6.52
N GLU A 21 7.70 21.56 -7.53
CA GLU A 21 7.36 22.97 -7.81
C GLU A 21 5.87 23.13 -8.13
N LEU A 22 5.33 22.29 -9.01
CA LEU A 22 3.89 22.27 -9.31
C LEU A 22 3.02 22.04 -8.06
N LYS A 23 3.48 21.18 -7.14
CA LYS A 23 2.76 20.91 -5.90
C LYS A 23 2.78 22.12 -4.96
N GLU A 24 3.88 22.86 -4.91
CA GLU A 24 4.01 24.09 -4.12
C GLU A 24 3.09 25.18 -4.68
N ILE A 25 3.09 25.40 -6.00
CA ILE A 25 2.19 26.34 -6.66
C ILE A 25 0.72 25.97 -6.41
N ALA A 26 0.34 24.71 -6.63
CA ALA A 26 -1.04 24.26 -6.40
C ALA A 26 -1.48 24.47 -4.95
N ARG A 27 -0.58 24.28 -3.97
CA ARG A 27 -0.87 24.55 -2.56
C ARG A 27 -1.11 26.05 -2.30
N ILE A 28 -0.31 26.93 -2.90
CA ILE A 28 -0.47 28.40 -2.78
C ILE A 28 -1.80 28.84 -3.43
N GLU A 29 -2.14 28.28 -4.59
CA GLU A 29 -3.40 28.57 -5.29
C GLU A 29 -4.64 27.94 -4.62
N GLY A 30 -4.46 27.10 -3.60
CA GLY A 30 -5.57 26.33 -2.99
C GLY A 30 -6.14 25.25 -3.90
N LYS A 31 -5.47 24.91 -5.00
CA LYS A 31 -5.88 23.85 -5.93
C LYS A 31 -5.28 22.51 -5.53
N ARG A 32 -5.93 21.43 -5.99
CA ARG A 32 -5.39 20.10 -5.81
C ARG A 32 -4.18 19.90 -6.74
N PRO A 33 -3.02 19.47 -6.23
CA PRO A 33 -1.86 19.22 -7.08
C PRO A 33 -2.13 18.07 -8.05
N PRO A 34 -1.51 18.09 -9.23
CA PRO A 34 -1.62 17.00 -10.20
C PRO A 34 -1.11 15.67 -9.60
N PRO A 35 -1.45 14.52 -10.19
CA PRO A 35 -0.87 13.24 -9.77
C PRO A 35 0.64 13.20 -10.02
N ASN A 36 1.37 12.45 -9.18
CA ASN A 36 2.82 12.30 -9.31
C ASN A 36 3.16 11.54 -10.60
N PRO A 37 4.01 12.09 -11.50
CA PRO A 37 4.36 11.45 -12.77
C PRO A 37 5.18 10.15 -12.63
N TYR A 38 5.87 9.95 -11.51
CA TYR A 38 6.55 8.68 -11.18
C TYR A 38 6.24 8.28 -9.74
N PRO A 39 5.08 7.64 -9.50
CA PRO A 39 4.79 7.06 -8.20
C PRO A 39 5.82 5.97 -7.87
N SER A 40 6.02 5.72 -6.58
CA SER A 40 6.75 4.52 -6.17
C SER A 40 5.86 3.30 -6.37
N ALA A 41 6.46 2.12 -6.54
CA ALA A 41 5.72 0.86 -6.63
C ALA A 41 4.73 0.68 -5.46
N ILE A 42 5.12 1.10 -4.26
CA ILE A 42 4.23 1.11 -3.07
C ILE A 42 2.98 1.97 -3.32
N LYS A 43 3.12 3.14 -3.95
CA LYS A 43 1.97 4.02 -4.22
C LYS A 43 1.07 3.49 -5.33
N GLU A 44 1.63 2.75 -6.28
CA GLU A 44 0.85 2.06 -7.32
C GLU A 44 0.00 0.96 -6.68
N ILE A 45 0.61 0.09 -5.88
CA ILE A 45 -0.09 -0.95 -5.11
C ILE A 45 -1.17 -0.33 -4.21
N GLN A 46 -0.84 0.75 -3.49
CA GLN A 46 -1.82 1.45 -2.66
C GLN A 46 -2.99 2.02 -3.46
N ALA A 47 -2.74 2.56 -4.66
CA ALA A 47 -3.81 3.09 -5.51
C ALA A 47 -4.74 1.96 -5.98
N GLU A 48 -4.17 0.82 -6.38
CA GLU A 48 -4.93 -0.37 -6.76
C GLU A 48 -5.70 -0.96 -5.59
N GLU A 49 -5.10 -1.02 -4.40
CA GLU A 49 -5.72 -1.58 -3.21
C GLU A 49 -6.80 -0.69 -2.59
N LYS A 50 -6.71 0.62 -2.80
CA LYS A 50 -7.59 1.62 -2.18
C LYS A 50 -9.07 1.34 -2.43
N LYS A 51 -9.43 0.81 -3.61
CA LYS A 51 -10.81 0.44 -3.95
C LYS A 51 -11.39 -0.61 -2.99
N TYR A 52 -10.54 -1.52 -2.49
CA TYR A 52 -10.96 -2.61 -1.61
C TYR A 52 -10.83 -2.29 -0.13
N VAL A 53 -10.16 -1.20 0.25
CA VAL A 53 -9.94 -0.87 1.67
C VAL A 53 -11.26 -0.75 2.42
N ARG A 54 -12.26 -0.04 1.86
CA ARG A 54 -13.54 0.16 2.54
C ARG A 54 -14.28 -1.17 2.73
N GLU A 55 -14.34 -1.98 1.69
CA GLU A 55 -15.03 -3.28 1.72
C GLU A 55 -14.40 -4.24 2.72
N ARG A 56 -13.07 -4.27 2.83
CA ARG A 56 -12.34 -5.12 3.80
C ARG A 56 -12.85 -4.95 5.24
N PHE A 57 -13.22 -3.73 5.64
CA PHE A 57 -13.67 -3.43 7.01
C PHE A 57 -15.19 -3.40 7.19
N HIS A 58 -15.97 -3.22 6.11
CA HIS A 58 -17.41 -2.99 6.21
C HIS A 58 -18.26 -4.10 5.58
N ASN A 59 -17.66 -5.03 4.82
CA ASN A 59 -18.40 -6.14 4.23
C ASN A 59 -18.61 -7.24 5.29
N PRO A 60 -19.87 -7.58 5.63
CA PRO A 60 -20.17 -8.56 6.68
C PRO A 60 -19.57 -9.94 6.36
N LYS A 61 -19.55 -10.35 5.08
CA LYS A 61 -18.97 -11.64 4.65
C LYS A 61 -17.47 -11.71 4.94
N ILE A 62 -16.75 -10.61 4.71
CA ILE A 62 -15.30 -10.54 4.98
C ILE A 62 -15.06 -10.59 6.49
N LEU A 63 -15.87 -9.89 7.28
CA LEU A 63 -15.77 -9.92 8.74
C LEU A 63 -16.04 -11.32 9.32
N GLU A 64 -17.00 -12.05 8.78
CA GLU A 64 -17.28 -13.44 9.16
C GLU A 64 -16.09 -14.36 8.88
N ILE A 65 -15.46 -14.23 7.70
CA ILE A 65 -14.27 -15.00 7.35
C ILE A 65 -13.12 -14.68 8.33
N VAL A 66 -12.89 -13.40 8.63
CA VAL A 66 -11.85 -12.99 9.57
C VAL A 66 -12.10 -13.53 10.98
N LYS A 67 -13.36 -13.59 11.43
CA LYS A 67 -13.70 -14.20 12.72
C LYS A 67 -13.35 -15.69 12.76
N LYS A 68 -13.77 -16.45 11.75
CA LYS A 68 -13.43 -17.89 11.64
C LYS A 68 -11.92 -18.12 11.64
N MET A 69 -11.17 -17.32 10.88
CA MET A 69 -9.70 -17.42 10.86
C MET A 69 -9.04 -17.14 12.23
N LYS A 70 -9.64 -16.28 13.06
CA LYS A 70 -9.13 -16.04 14.42
C LYS A 70 -9.43 -17.23 15.33
N GLU A 71 -10.65 -17.77 15.26
CA GLU A 71 -11.05 -18.97 16.00
C GLU A 71 -10.15 -20.17 15.65
N ASP A 72 -9.93 -20.42 14.36
CA ASP A 72 -9.04 -21.49 13.88
C ASP A 72 -7.60 -21.31 14.39
N LYS A 73 -7.12 -20.05 14.42
CA LYS A 73 -5.78 -19.73 14.91
C LYS A 73 -5.65 -19.96 16.42
N GLU A 74 -6.66 -19.60 17.19
CA GLU A 74 -6.70 -19.86 18.64
C GLU A 74 -6.75 -21.35 18.95
N LEU A 75 -7.55 -22.13 18.20
CA LEU A 75 -7.59 -23.58 18.32
C LEU A 75 -6.22 -24.20 18.01
N PHE A 76 -5.58 -23.79 16.92
CA PHE A 76 -4.23 -24.25 16.57
C PHE A 76 -3.21 -24.00 17.68
N PHE A 77 -3.27 -22.83 18.35
CA PHE A 77 -2.37 -22.55 19.46
C PHE A 77 -2.69 -23.38 20.70
N LYS A 78 -3.97 -23.60 21.03
CA LYS A 78 -4.38 -24.48 22.13
C LYS A 78 -3.94 -25.92 21.91
N ASP A 79 -4.10 -26.45 20.71
CA ASP A 79 -3.65 -27.80 20.35
C ASP A 79 -2.13 -27.93 20.47
N ARG A 80 -1.39 -26.88 20.07
CA ARG A 80 0.07 -26.83 20.23
C ARG A 80 0.51 -26.77 21.69
N GLU A 81 -0.21 -26.02 22.53
CA GLU A 81 0.06 -25.92 23.97
C GLU A 81 -0.29 -27.23 24.69
N ALA A 82 -1.42 -27.85 24.38
CA ALA A 82 -1.80 -29.16 24.91
C ALA A 82 -0.77 -30.25 24.53
N SER A 83 -0.30 -30.23 23.28
CA SER A 83 0.76 -31.14 22.81
C SER A 83 2.10 -30.94 23.52
N ARG A 84 2.38 -29.71 23.99
CA ARG A 84 3.61 -29.37 24.74
C ARG A 84 3.50 -29.69 26.22
N ALA A 85 2.30 -29.63 26.80
CA ALA A 85 2.04 -29.96 28.21
C ALA A 85 1.93 -31.47 28.48
N GLY A 86 1.78 -32.29 27.43
CA GLY A 86 1.76 -33.76 27.50
C GLY A 86 3.13 -34.44 27.32
N GLN A 87 4.23 -33.68 27.25
CA GLN A 87 5.63 -34.16 27.33
C GLN A 87 6.20 -33.89 28.71
#